data_AF-U7HR01-F1
#
_entry.id   AF-U7HR01-F1
#
_cell.length_a   1.000
_cell.length_b   1.000
_cell.length_c   1.000
_cell.angle_alpha   90.00
_cell.angle_beta   90.00
_cell.angle_gamma   90.00
#
_symmetry.space_group_name_H-M   'P 1'
#
loop_
_entity.id
_entity.type
_entity.pdbx_description
1 polymer ?
#
loop_
_entity_poly.entity_id
_entity_poly.type
_entity_poly.pdbx_seq_one_letter_code
_entity_poly.pdbx_strand_id
1 'polypeptide(L)'
;MTDRSPDKSHIDAPEVAAWWAERRQYLERIRKVPEIRQRFWREVAIYLLRRVLWSYGFFPIFIAFWLPFVLASFNPVVMAGDLIPMLQEFVNSNPEEQATTISTLTIAWLSIGSFFLIFDFVLTPFRSPYQYEADVYMKSWEQLNHDRLPDKM
;
A
#
# COMPACT_ATOMS: atom_id res chain seq x y z
N MET A 1 -33.57 23.52 -31.61
CA MET A 1 -33.75 22.11 -32.00
C MET A 1 -32.37 21.51 -32.13
N THR A 2 -31.90 20.53 -31.37
CA THR A 2 -32.45 19.72 -30.28
C THR A 2 -31.23 19.12 -29.57
N ASP A 3 -31.33 19.10 -28.25
CA ASP A 3 -30.42 18.51 -27.28
C ASP A 3 -30.23 17.00 -27.57
N ARG A 4 -29.00 16.55 -27.87
CA ARG A 4 -28.68 15.11 -27.93
C ARG A 4 -28.14 14.71 -26.55
N SER A 5 -29.07 14.38 -25.67
CA SER A 5 -28.75 13.58 -24.48
C SER A 5 -27.98 12.33 -24.90
N PRO A 6 -26.88 11.97 -24.22
CA PRO A 6 -26.26 10.67 -24.43
C PRO A 6 -27.25 9.63 -23.93
N ASP A 7 -27.74 8.83 -24.88
CA ASP A 7 -28.57 7.68 -24.65
C ASP A 7 -27.92 6.76 -23.61
N LYS A 8 -28.39 6.86 -22.35
CA LYS A 8 -28.10 5.87 -21.31
C LYS A 8 -28.71 4.57 -21.80
N SER A 9 -27.88 3.70 -22.38
CA SER A 9 -28.28 2.31 -22.65
C SER A 9 -28.86 1.75 -21.38
N HIS A 10 -30.10 1.30 -21.48
CA HIS A 10 -30.63 0.33 -20.56
C HIS A 10 -29.74 -0.92 -20.70
N ILE A 11 -28.80 -1.09 -19.77
CA ILE A 11 -28.03 -2.33 -19.69
C ILE A 11 -29.01 -3.36 -19.13
N ASP A 12 -29.37 -4.36 -19.93
CA ASP A 12 -30.31 -5.37 -19.48
C ASP A 12 -29.71 -6.15 -18.30
N ALA A 13 -30.40 -6.10 -17.17
CA ALA A 13 -30.06 -6.82 -15.94
C ALA A 13 -29.64 -8.29 -16.14
N PRO A 14 -30.23 -9.08 -17.07
CA PRO A 14 -29.76 -10.45 -17.34
C PRO A 14 -28.34 -10.54 -17.96
N GLU A 15 -27.92 -9.59 -18.78
CA GLU A 15 -26.59 -9.59 -19.40
C GLU A 15 -25.51 -9.24 -18.38
N VAL A 16 -25.80 -8.27 -17.51
CA VAL A 16 -24.96 -7.94 -16.35
C VAL A 16 -24.84 -9.15 -15.44
N ALA A 17 -25.93 -9.89 -15.20
CA ALA A 17 -25.90 -11.10 -14.40
C ALA A 17 -25.05 -12.20 -15.03
N ALA A 18 -25.11 -12.37 -16.36
CA ALA A 18 -24.27 -13.33 -17.09
C ALA A 18 -22.78 -12.97 -17.00
N TRP A 19 -22.44 -11.67 -17.14
CA TRP A 19 -21.08 -11.17 -16.99
C TRP A 19 -20.51 -11.42 -15.59
N TRP A 20 -21.28 -11.12 -14.53
CA TRP A 20 -20.87 -11.38 -13.15
C TRP A 20 -20.78 -12.87 -12.82
N ALA A 21 -21.64 -13.71 -13.41
CA ALA A 21 -21.60 -15.16 -13.24
C ALA A 21 -20.32 -15.74 -13.86
N GLU A 22 -19.97 -15.35 -15.09
CA GLU A 22 -18.76 -15.78 -15.78
C GLU A 22 -17.50 -15.34 -15.02
N ARG A 23 -17.46 -14.08 -14.57
CA ARG A 23 -16.34 -13.57 -13.76
C ARG A 23 -16.13 -14.39 -12.48
N ARG A 24 -17.20 -14.76 -11.78
CA ARG A 24 -17.11 -15.61 -10.58
C ARG A 24 -16.61 -17.01 -10.92
N GLN A 25 -17.14 -17.62 -11.98
CA GLN A 25 -16.75 -18.96 -12.41
C GLN A 25 -15.28 -19.03 -12.86
N TYR A 26 -14.81 -17.98 -13.54
CA TYR A 26 -13.41 -17.84 -13.93
C TYR A 26 -12.49 -17.68 -12.71
N LEU A 27 -12.86 -16.83 -11.75
CA LEU A 27 -12.12 -16.68 -10.49
C LEU A 27 -12.03 -18.00 -9.70
N GLU A 28 -13.11 -18.77 -9.62
CA GLU A 28 -13.09 -20.10 -8.99
C GLU A 28 -12.15 -21.07 -9.70
N ARG A 29 -12.07 -21.00 -11.02
CA ARG A 29 -11.17 -21.83 -11.84
C ARG A 29 -9.71 -21.44 -11.61
N ILE A 30 -9.39 -20.14 -11.67
CA ILE A 30 -8.03 -19.63 -11.45
C ILE A 30 -7.55 -19.93 -10.02
N ARG A 31 -8.43 -19.84 -9.02
CA ARG A 31 -8.05 -20.07 -7.61
C ARG A 31 -7.55 -21.49 -7.34
N LYS A 32 -7.87 -22.46 -8.22
CA LYS A 32 -7.37 -23.84 -8.19
C LYS A 32 -5.99 -24.00 -8.82
N VAL A 33 -5.50 -23.00 -9.57
CA VAL A 33 -4.19 -23.03 -10.21
C VAL A 33 -3.09 -22.70 -9.19
N PRO A 34 -2.12 -23.61 -8.95
CA PRO A 34 -1.09 -23.41 -7.93
C PRO A 34 -0.11 -22.28 -8.27
N GLU A 35 0.19 -22.07 -9.55
CA GLU A 35 1.12 -21.02 -10.01
C GLU A 35 0.63 -19.60 -9.64
N ILE A 36 -0.67 -19.35 -9.78
CA ILE A 36 -1.27 -18.04 -9.54
C ILE A 36 -1.33 -17.75 -8.04
N ARG A 37 -1.57 -18.79 -7.22
CA ARG A 37 -1.41 -18.71 -5.77
C ARG A 37 0.01 -18.35 -5.35
N GLN A 38 1.02 -18.97 -5.95
CA GLN A 38 2.41 -18.70 -5.63
C GLN A 38 2.82 -17.28 -6.04
N ARG A 39 2.40 -16.82 -7.23
CA ARG A 39 2.61 -15.43 -7.68
C ARG A 39 1.92 -14.43 -6.76
N PHE A 40 0.67 -14.68 -6.38
CA PHE A 40 -0.05 -13.85 -5.41
C PHE A 40 0.71 -13.71 -4.10
N TRP A 41 1.12 -14.81 -3.47
CA TRP A 41 1.85 -14.76 -2.21
C TRP A 41 3.20 -14.05 -2.35
N ARG A 42 3.90 -14.24 -3.46
CA ARG A 42 5.16 -13.54 -3.74
C ARG A 42 4.94 -12.03 -3.88
N GLU A 43 3.94 -11.62 -4.63
CA GLU A 43 3.61 -10.20 -4.82
C GLU A 43 3.12 -9.55 -3.52
N VAL A 44 2.27 -10.24 -2.75
CA VAL A 44 1.86 -9.81 -1.42
C VAL A 44 3.07 -9.68 -0.50
N ALA A 45 3.97 -10.67 -0.48
CA ALA A 45 5.16 -10.62 0.36
C ALA A 45 6.07 -9.46 -0.02
N ILE A 46 6.35 -9.24 -1.31
CA ILE A 46 7.18 -8.11 -1.79
C ILE A 46 6.50 -6.78 -1.44
N TYR A 47 5.19 -6.68 -1.67
CA TYR A 47 4.40 -5.51 -1.36
C TYR A 47 4.45 -5.15 0.13
N LEU A 48 4.17 -6.13 0.99
CA LEU A 48 4.22 -5.97 2.45
C LEU A 48 5.64 -5.66 2.92
N LEU A 49 6.64 -6.38 2.42
CA LEU A 49 8.04 -6.19 2.82
C LEU A 49 8.51 -4.79 2.47
N ARG A 50 8.27 -4.34 1.23
CA ARG A 50 8.61 -2.97 0.80
C ARG A 50 7.95 -1.96 1.73
N ARG A 51 6.66 -2.12 1.99
CA ARG A 51 5.89 -1.20 2.82
C ARG A 51 6.38 -1.18 4.27
N VAL A 52 6.62 -2.34 4.89
CA VAL A 52 7.20 -2.44 6.24
C VAL A 52 8.58 -1.80 6.30
N LEU A 53 9.45 -2.06 5.31
CA LEU A 53 10.78 -1.45 5.24
C LEU A 53 10.71 0.08 5.11
N TRP A 54 9.78 0.61 4.32
CA TRP A 54 9.56 2.05 4.22
C TRP A 54 9.00 2.64 5.52
N SER A 55 7.95 2.02 6.07
CA SER A 55 7.26 2.49 7.28
C SER A 55 8.15 2.48 8.51
N TYR A 56 8.92 1.41 8.74
CA TYR A 56 9.78 1.30 9.93
C TYR A 56 11.24 1.69 9.68
N GLY A 57 11.71 1.73 8.43
CA GLY A 57 13.06 2.17 8.10
C GLY A 57 13.11 3.66 7.82
N PHE A 58 12.44 4.10 6.77
CA PHE A 58 12.60 5.46 6.27
C PHE A 58 11.97 6.52 7.18
N PHE A 59 10.67 6.41 7.52
CA PHE A 59 9.97 7.49 8.22
C PHE A 59 10.51 7.79 9.62
N PRO A 60 10.78 6.80 10.50
CA PRO A 60 11.32 7.06 11.82
C PRO A 60 12.71 7.70 11.75
N ILE A 61 13.59 7.20 10.87
CA ILE A 61 14.94 7.77 10.64
C ILE A 61 14.81 9.20 10.13
N PHE A 62 13.99 9.40 9.11
CA PHE A 62 13.79 10.70 8.49
C PHE A 62 13.30 11.71 9.51
N ILE A 63 12.30 11.38 10.33
CA ILE A 63 11.78 12.27 11.37
C ILE A 63 12.83 12.53 12.46
N ALA A 64 13.53 11.49 12.93
CA ALA A 64 14.56 11.59 13.96
C ALA A 64 15.71 12.50 13.54
N PHE A 65 16.03 12.58 12.24
CA PHE A 65 17.03 13.49 11.70
C PHE A 65 16.45 14.87 11.33
N TRP A 66 15.31 14.88 10.63
CA TRP A 66 14.74 16.07 10.02
C TRP A 66 14.21 17.06 11.05
N LEU A 67 13.55 16.58 12.11
CA LEU A 67 13.04 17.46 13.16
C LEU A 67 14.18 18.25 13.84
N PRO A 68 15.24 17.61 14.37
CA PRO A 68 16.38 18.34 14.92
C PRO A 68 17.03 19.29 13.89
N PHE A 69 17.15 18.86 12.64
CA PHE A 69 17.78 19.66 11.61
C PHE A 69 17.00 20.95 11.30
N VAL A 70 15.68 20.88 11.23
CA VAL A 70 14.80 22.04 11.07
C VAL A 70 14.85 22.95 12.29
N LEU A 71 14.84 22.39 13.50
CA LEU A 71 14.96 23.16 14.74
C LEU A 71 16.32 23.87 14.85
N ALA A 72 17.38 23.27 14.31
CA ALA A 72 18.70 23.87 14.17
C ALA A 72 18.79 24.87 12.99
N SER A 73 17.66 25.28 12.40
CA SER A 73 17.62 26.19 11.24
C SER A 73 18.49 25.72 10.07
N PHE A 74 18.51 24.41 9.82
CA PHE A 74 19.32 23.76 8.80
C PHE A 74 20.84 23.93 9.00
N ASN A 75 21.29 24.22 10.23
CA ASN A 75 22.70 24.30 10.58
C ASN A 75 23.18 22.97 11.21
N PRO A 76 24.00 22.18 10.50
CA PRO A 76 24.46 20.88 11.00
C PRO A 76 25.41 21.01 12.19
N VAL A 77 26.14 22.13 12.32
CA VAL A 77 27.07 22.36 13.44
C VAL A 77 26.29 22.59 14.73
N VAL A 78 25.22 23.38 14.67
CA VAL A 78 24.32 23.60 15.83
C VAL A 78 23.66 22.30 16.22
N MET A 79 23.10 21.57 15.25
CA MET A 79 22.48 20.27 15.50
C MET A 79 23.45 19.28 16.17
N ALA A 80 24.71 19.20 15.69
CA ALA A 80 25.73 18.37 16.32
C ALA A 80 26.10 18.87 17.72
N GLY A 81 26.19 20.19 17.91
CA GLY A 81 26.42 20.83 19.20
C GLY A 81 25.37 20.46 20.25
N ASP A 82 24.12 20.27 19.83
CA ASP A 82 23.02 19.85 20.71
C ASP A 82 22.96 18.32 20.91
N LEU A 83 23.23 17.53 19.86
CA LEU A 83 23.11 16.06 19.91
C LEU A 83 24.30 15.36 20.56
N ILE A 84 25.52 15.87 20.39
CA ILE A 84 26.73 15.24 20.96
C ILE A 84 26.68 15.17 22.49
N PRO A 85 26.32 16.25 23.22
CA PRO A 85 26.18 16.19 24.67
C PRO A 85 25.14 15.16 25.13
N MET A 86 23.98 15.07 24.47
CA MET A 86 22.96 14.06 24.77
C MET A 86 23.50 12.63 24.59
N LEU A 87 24.27 12.38 23.52
CA LEU A 87 24.89 11.07 23.31
C LEU A 87 25.94 10.75 24.38
N GLN A 88 26.74 11.73 24.79
CA GLN A 88 27.72 11.55 25.86
C GLN A 88 27.04 11.27 27.21
N GLU A 89 25.96 11.99 27.52
CA GLU A 89 25.15 11.78 28.73
C GLU A 89 24.57 10.35 28.75
N PHE A 90 24.00 9.90 27.63
CA PHE A 90 23.49 8.52 27.50
C PHE A 90 24.59 7.46 27.65
N VAL A 91 25.76 7.65 27.04
CA VAL A 91 26.87 6.68 27.15
C VAL A 91 27.41 6.62 28.59
N ASN A 92 27.40 7.75 29.29
CA ASN A 92 27.89 7.85 30.67
C ASN A 92 26.82 7.52 31.71
N SER A 93 25.56 7.33 31.32
CA SER A 93 24.47 7.06 32.25
C SER A 93 24.53 5.66 32.84
N ASN A 94 23.79 5.43 33.92
CA ASN A 94 23.68 4.10 34.51
C ASN A 94 22.91 3.12 33.58
N PRO A 95 23.06 1.79 33.76
CA PRO A 95 22.39 0.82 32.90
C PRO A 95 20.86 0.89 32.92
N GLU A 96 20.25 1.33 34.03
CA GLU A 96 18.80 1.45 34.17
C GLU A 96 18.23 2.59 33.30
N GLU A 97 18.91 3.74 33.29
CA GLU A 97 18.59 4.89 32.43
C GLU A 97 18.85 4.58 30.96
N GLN A 98 19.91 3.83 30.64
CA GLN A 98 20.15 3.38 29.27
C GLN A 98 19.03 2.48 28.76
N ALA A 99 18.63 1.48 29.56
CA ALA A 99 17.54 0.57 29.21
C ALA A 99 16.22 1.33 29.02
N THR A 100 15.94 2.29 29.91
CA THR A 100 14.75 3.15 29.80
C THR A 100 14.78 3.97 28.53
N THR A 101 15.89 4.63 28.22
CA THR A 101 16.07 5.44 27.00
C THR A 101 15.88 4.60 25.75
N ILE A 102 16.52 3.43 25.66
CA ILE A 102 16.39 2.51 24.52
C ILE A 102 14.94 2.03 24.37
N SER A 103 14.26 1.73 25.49
CA SER A 103 12.85 1.32 25.48
C SER A 103 11.97 2.43 24.93
N THR A 104 12.13 3.66 25.42
CA THR A 104 11.38 4.83 24.95
C THR A 104 11.64 5.09 23.46
N LEU A 105 12.90 5.03 23.01
CA LEU A 105 13.25 5.18 21.59
C LEU A 105 12.62 4.10 20.73
N THR A 106 12.65 2.84 21.19
CA THR A 106 12.03 1.71 20.48
C THR A 106 10.52 1.88 20.37
N ILE A 107 9.86 2.28 21.46
CA ILE A 107 8.41 2.54 21.47
C ILE A 107 8.07 3.69 20.52
N ALA A 108 8.82 4.79 20.56
CA ALA A 108 8.61 5.93 19.66
C ALA A 108 8.81 5.51 18.19
N TRP A 109 9.85 4.74 17.91
CA TRP A 109 10.14 4.21 16.57
C TRP A 109 9.02 3.32 16.04
N LEU A 110 8.55 2.37 16.85
CA LEU A 110 7.45 1.48 16.50
C LEU A 110 6.13 2.23 16.37
N SER A 111 5.89 3.26 17.20
CA SER A 111 4.69 4.09 17.15
C SER A 111 4.62 4.87 15.83
N ILE A 112 5.69 5.59 15.49
CA ILE A 112 5.80 6.33 14.22
C ILE A 112 5.67 5.36 13.05
N GLY A 113 6.43 4.25 13.06
CA GLY A 113 6.39 3.28 11.97
C GLY A 113 5.01 2.65 11.78
N SER A 114 4.32 2.31 12.87
CA SER A 114 2.97 1.74 12.81
C SER A 114 1.94 2.75 12.30
N PHE A 115 2.04 4.02 12.70
CA PHE A 115 1.19 5.09 12.17
C PHE A 115 1.34 5.21 10.65
N PHE A 116 2.56 5.32 10.14
CA PHE A 116 2.79 5.40 8.70
C PHE A 116 2.40 4.12 7.96
N LEU A 117 2.59 2.95 8.58
CA LEU A 117 2.15 1.68 8.00
C LEU A 117 0.64 1.68 7.75
N ILE A 118 -0.16 2.05 8.76
CA ILE A 118 -1.62 2.12 8.67
C ILE A 118 -2.03 3.13 7.59
N PHE A 119 -1.44 4.32 7.59
CA PHE A 119 -1.73 5.34 6.60
C PHE A 119 -1.41 4.88 5.18
N ASP A 120 -0.26 4.24 4.98
CA ASP A 120 0.13 3.72 3.68
C ASP A 120 -0.86 2.63 3.22
N PHE A 121 -1.32 1.75 4.14
CA PHE A 121 -2.41 0.80 3.87
C PHE A 121 -3.72 1.43 3.40
N VAL A 122 -4.11 2.56 3.99
CA VAL A 122 -5.34 3.26 3.60
C VAL A 122 -5.17 3.95 2.24
N LEU A 123 -4.02 4.60 2.00
CA LEU A 123 -3.80 5.41 0.80
C LEU A 123 -3.49 4.58 -0.45
N THR A 124 -2.74 3.50 -0.29
CA THR A 124 -2.40 2.61 -1.41
C THR A 124 -2.92 1.21 -1.08
N PRO A 125 -4.13 0.85 -1.54
CA PRO A 125 -4.66 -0.49 -1.38
C PRO A 125 -3.94 -1.46 -2.33
N PHE A 126 -3.72 -2.70 -1.86
CA PHE A 126 -3.10 -3.75 -2.66
C PHE A 126 -4.01 -4.15 -3.82
N ARG A 127 -3.54 -3.99 -5.06
CA ARG A 127 -4.20 -4.55 -6.24
C ARG A 127 -3.81 -6.02 -6.38
N SER A 128 -4.78 -6.91 -6.21
CA SER A 128 -4.50 -8.34 -6.30
C SER A 128 -4.26 -8.78 -7.76
N PRO A 129 -3.28 -9.65 -8.03
CA PRO A 129 -3.06 -10.21 -9.37
C PRO A 129 -4.28 -10.99 -9.90
N TYR A 130 -5.10 -11.56 -9.01
CA TYR A 130 -6.37 -12.20 -9.38
C TYR A 130 -7.38 -11.24 -10.03
N GLN A 131 -7.47 -10.00 -9.53
CA GLN A 131 -8.35 -9.00 -10.12
C GLN A 131 -7.85 -8.59 -11.50
N TYR A 132 -6.53 -8.44 -11.65
CA TYR A 132 -5.93 -8.11 -12.94
C TYR A 132 -6.18 -9.20 -14.00
N GLU A 133 -5.93 -10.47 -13.68
CA GLU A 133 -6.17 -11.57 -14.63
C GLU A 133 -7.65 -11.74 -14.96
N ALA A 134 -8.54 -11.58 -13.98
CA ALA A 134 -9.99 -11.59 -14.22
C ALA A 134 -10.41 -10.43 -15.15
N ASP A 135 -9.85 -9.23 -14.97
CA ASP A 135 -10.18 -8.07 -15.81
C ASP A 135 -9.67 -8.25 -17.25
N VAL A 136 -8.48 -8.83 -17.44
CA VAL A 136 -7.95 -9.14 -18.78
C VAL A 136 -8.81 -10.21 -19.47
N TYR A 137 -9.21 -11.25 -18.76
CA TYR A 137 -10.10 -12.29 -19.29
C TYR A 137 -11.49 -11.75 -19.64
N MET A 138 -12.08 -10.90 -18.78
CA MET A 138 -13.39 -10.33 -19.08
C MET A 138 -13.34 -9.42 -20.31
N LYS A 139 -12.26 -8.66 -20.52
CA LYS A 139 -12.09 -7.86 -21.75
C LYS A 139 -12.02 -8.72 -23.01
N SER A 140 -11.34 -9.86 -22.99
CA SER A 140 -11.30 -10.76 -24.15
C SER A 140 -12.64 -11.49 -24.35
N TRP A 141 -13.32 -11.85 -23.26
CA TRP A 141 -14.66 -12.44 -23.31
C TRP A 141 -15.70 -11.47 -23.89
N GLU A 142 -15.66 -10.20 -23.51
CA GLU A 142 -16.51 -9.14 -24.08
C GLU A 142 -16.26 -8.97 -25.59
N GLN A 143 -15.01 -8.98 -26.03
CA GLN A 143 -14.66 -8.90 -27.45
C GLN A 143 -15.16 -10.11 -28.26
N LEU A 144 -15.14 -11.30 -27.67
CA LEU A 144 -15.62 -12.52 -28.33
C LEU A 144 -17.15 -12.64 -28.35
N ASN A 145 -17.83 -12.03 -27.38
CA ASN A 145 -19.29 -11.99 -27.29
C ASN A 145 -19.90 -10.67 -27.75
N HIS A 146 -19.10 -9.83 -28.41
CA HIS A 146 -19.52 -8.52 -28.93
C HIS A 146 -20.70 -8.63 -29.91
N ASP A 147 -20.83 -9.74 -30.65
CA ASP A 147 -21.97 -9.98 -31.54
C ASP A 147 -23.27 -10.40 -30.82
N ARG A 148 -23.18 -10.79 -29.53
CA ARG A 148 -24.32 -11.20 -28.68
C ARG A 148 -24.73 -10.14 -27.65
N LEU A 149 -23.88 -9.14 -27.41
CA LEU A 149 -24.10 -8.06 -26.46
C LEU A 149 -24.29 -6.77 -27.29
N PRO A 150 -25.39 -6.03 -27.14
CA PRO A 150 -25.62 -4.84 -27.95
C PRO A 150 -24.50 -3.83 -27.75
N ASP A 151 -24.09 -3.26 -28.88
CA ASP A 151 -22.97 -2.36 -29.09
C ASP A 151 -22.97 -1.16 -28.13
N LYS A 152 -22.24 -1.25 -26.99
CA LYS A 152 -21.77 -0.08 -26.22
C LYS A 152 -20.45 -0.38 -25.49
N MET A 153 -19.35 0.01 -26.12
CA MET A 153 -18.19 0.60 -25.46
C MET A 153 -18.09 2.07 -25.88
#